data_AF-A0A848WKH2-F1
#
_entry.id   AF-A0A848WKH2-F1
#
_cell.length_a   1.000
_cell.length_b   1.000
_cell.length_c   1.000
_cell.angle_alpha   90.00
_cell.angle_beta   90.00
_cell.angle_gamma   90.00
#
_symmetry.space_group_name_H-M   'P 1'
#
loop_
_entity.id
_entity.type
_entity.pdbx_description
1 polymer ?
#
loop_
_entity_poly.entity_id
_entity_poly.type
_entity_poly.pdbx_seq_one_letter_code
_entity_poly.pdbx_strand_id
1 'polypeptide(L)'
;SPGGDGSPQPGDQQQGGGQQSQGQQQGGGEPGQQGQEGALADRQQALRQELNRQMQNLPGAGTPEGDAAREALGRAGEAMDDAEQSLREDDFAGALDNQSEAMEALREGMRDLADQMAQQQGQQGQQQGEQQGQNQGGGNRDPLGRDVGENGRIGTDENLLQGEDVYRRARELLDEIRKRSGEQERPTEELEYLRRLLDRF
;
A
#
# COMPACT_ATOMS: atom_id res chain seq x y z
N SER A 1 -45.75 -38.42 -36.18
CA SER A 1 -44.85 -39.47 -36.71
C SER A 1 -45.28 -39.85 -38.11
N PRO A 2 -44.40 -40.17 -39.07
CA PRO A 2 -42.91 -40.08 -39.13
C PRO A 2 -42.49 -38.97 -40.15
N GLY A 3 -41.24 -38.58 -40.40
CA GLY A 3 -39.91 -39.10 -40.07
C GLY A 3 -39.01 -39.05 -41.32
N GLY A 4 -37.85 -38.38 -41.21
CA GLY A 4 -36.63 -38.58 -42.01
C GLY A 4 -36.65 -38.13 -43.48
N ASP A 5 -35.54 -37.88 -44.16
CA ASP A 5 -34.14 -37.60 -43.81
C ASP A 5 -33.43 -37.38 -45.16
N GLY A 6 -32.23 -36.81 -45.14
CA GLY A 6 -31.25 -37.03 -46.22
C GLY A 6 -31.23 -36.02 -47.38
N SER A 7 -30.35 -35.03 -47.26
CA SER A 7 -29.78 -34.32 -48.40
C SER A 7 -28.27 -34.58 -48.46
N PRO A 8 -27.76 -35.20 -49.53
CA PRO A 8 -26.35 -35.07 -49.87
C PRO A 8 -26.10 -34.65 -51.34
N GLN A 9 -25.35 -33.55 -51.49
CA GLN A 9 -24.25 -33.32 -52.45
C GLN A 9 -24.58 -33.22 -53.97
N PRO A 10 -23.66 -32.85 -54.89
CA PRO A 10 -22.42 -32.03 -54.83
C PRO A 10 -22.34 -30.91 -55.89
N GLY A 11 -21.45 -29.95 -55.64
CA GLY A 11 -20.38 -29.57 -56.58
C GLY A 11 -20.71 -28.63 -57.73
N ASP A 12 -20.20 -27.41 -57.66
CA ASP A 12 -19.57 -26.79 -58.82
C ASP A 12 -18.28 -26.08 -58.39
N GLN A 13 -17.24 -26.39 -59.14
CA GLN A 13 -15.83 -26.10 -58.93
C GLN A 13 -15.37 -25.32 -60.16
N GLN A 14 -14.95 -24.07 -60.03
CA GLN A 14 -13.90 -23.54 -60.93
C GLN A 14 -13.24 -22.27 -60.35
N GLN A 15 -12.06 -22.51 -59.79
CA GLN A 15 -10.75 -21.85 -59.97
C GLN A 15 -10.65 -20.35 -60.30
N GLY A 16 -9.71 -19.71 -59.58
CA GLY A 16 -8.77 -18.79 -60.22
C GLY A 16 -8.03 -17.87 -59.24
N GLY A 17 -6.78 -18.20 -58.92
CA GLY A 17 -5.78 -17.22 -58.45
C GLY A 17 -5.21 -17.42 -57.05
N GLY A 18 -4.24 -18.32 -56.91
CA GLY A 18 -3.25 -18.23 -55.84
C GLY A 18 -2.21 -17.15 -56.16
N GLN A 19 -1.63 -16.49 -55.15
CA GLN A 19 -0.19 -16.61 -54.84
C GLN A 19 0.19 -15.75 -53.62
N GLN A 20 0.75 -16.47 -52.64
CA GLN A 20 1.75 -16.15 -51.61
C GLN A 20 2.12 -14.69 -51.28
N SER A 21 2.09 -14.46 -49.95
CA SER A 21 3.19 -13.98 -49.10
C SER A 21 4.13 -12.91 -49.62
N GLN A 22 4.29 -11.85 -48.83
CA GLN A 22 5.52 -11.52 -48.06
C GLN A 22 5.55 -10.01 -47.81
N GLY A 23 5.83 -9.58 -46.57
CA GLY A 23 6.04 -8.16 -46.30
C GLY A 23 5.75 -7.71 -44.89
N GLN A 24 6.48 -8.28 -43.94
CA GLN A 24 6.58 -7.82 -42.57
C GLN A 24 7.27 -6.45 -42.51
N GLN A 25 6.92 -5.67 -41.47
CA GLN A 25 7.82 -4.80 -40.71
C GLN A 25 7.91 -3.30 -41.05
N GLN A 26 7.25 -2.46 -40.22
CA GLN A 26 7.80 -1.33 -39.42
C GLN A 26 6.62 -0.46 -38.94
N GLY A 27 6.51 0.00 -37.70
CA GLY A 27 7.52 0.16 -36.66
C GLY A 27 7.11 -0.42 -35.32
N GLY A 28 8.11 -0.92 -34.60
CA GLY A 28 8.01 -1.15 -33.17
C GLY A 28 7.94 0.20 -32.46
N GLY A 29 6.89 0.35 -31.65
CA GLY A 29 6.89 1.18 -30.46
C GLY A 29 6.36 0.28 -29.35
N GLU A 30 7.13 0.11 -28.29
CA GLU A 30 6.78 -0.71 -27.11
C GLU A 30 5.35 -0.43 -26.61
N PRO A 31 4.48 -1.46 -26.44
CA PRO A 31 3.21 -1.32 -25.73
C PRO A 31 3.36 -1.20 -24.21
N GLY A 32 4.58 -1.00 -23.69
CA GLY A 32 4.89 -1.16 -22.26
C GLY A 32 4.70 0.09 -21.40
N GLN A 33 4.78 1.29 -21.99
CA GLN A 33 4.84 2.55 -21.22
C GLN A 33 3.47 3.21 -21.01
N GLN A 34 2.59 3.20 -22.02
CA GLN A 34 1.24 3.80 -21.90
C GLN A 34 0.33 3.11 -20.88
N GLY A 35 0.52 1.80 -20.64
CA GLY A 35 -0.22 1.08 -19.60
C GLY A 35 0.26 1.38 -18.17
N GLN A 36 1.54 1.77 -18.02
CA GLN A 36 2.12 2.09 -16.71
C GLN A 36 1.81 3.52 -16.27
N GLU A 37 1.78 4.47 -17.21
CA GLU A 37 1.34 5.85 -16.94
C GLU A 37 -0.12 5.91 -16.50
N GLY A 38 -1.03 5.21 -17.20
CA GLY A 38 -2.44 5.13 -16.79
C GLY A 38 -2.59 4.55 -15.38
N ALA A 39 -1.88 3.46 -15.09
CA ALA A 39 -1.90 2.85 -13.76
C ALA A 39 -1.27 3.75 -12.67
N LEU A 40 -0.33 4.62 -13.01
CA LEU A 40 0.24 5.60 -12.07
C LEU A 40 -0.75 6.73 -11.79
N ALA A 41 -1.36 7.29 -12.84
CA ALA A 41 -2.39 8.33 -12.70
C ALA A 41 -3.57 7.85 -11.83
N ASP A 42 -4.07 6.64 -12.07
CA ASP A 42 -5.14 6.04 -11.26
C ASP A 42 -4.75 5.91 -9.78
N ARG A 43 -3.49 5.53 -9.51
CA ARG A 43 -2.96 5.44 -8.14
C ARG A 43 -2.87 6.80 -7.47
N GLN A 44 -2.42 7.83 -8.19
CA GLN A 44 -2.36 9.19 -7.65
C GLN A 44 -3.75 9.75 -7.35
N GLN A 45 -4.73 9.49 -8.22
CA GLN A 45 -6.12 9.86 -7.96
C GLN A 45 -6.69 9.14 -6.74
N ALA A 46 -6.44 7.85 -6.59
CA ALA A 46 -6.86 7.09 -5.42
C ALA A 46 -6.23 7.63 -4.14
N LEU A 47 -4.93 7.98 -4.17
CA LEU A 47 -4.21 8.55 -3.05
C LEU A 47 -4.80 9.91 -2.62
N ARG A 48 -5.05 10.81 -3.57
CA ARG A 48 -5.70 12.11 -3.32
C ARG A 48 -7.08 11.94 -2.68
N GLN A 49 -7.88 11.00 -3.18
CA GLN A 49 -9.20 10.72 -2.60
C GLN A 49 -9.08 10.21 -1.17
N GLU A 50 -8.10 9.35 -0.91
CA GLU A 50 -7.87 8.79 0.41
C GLU A 50 -7.37 9.86 1.40
N LEU A 51 -6.45 10.72 0.98
CA LEU A 51 -5.98 11.86 1.78
C LEU A 51 -7.14 12.79 2.15
N ASN A 52 -8.01 13.10 1.19
CA ASN A 52 -9.22 13.89 1.43
C ASN A 52 -10.15 13.23 2.45
N ARG A 53 -10.40 11.91 2.33
CA ARG A 53 -11.22 11.17 3.31
C ARG A 53 -10.59 11.19 4.70
N GLN A 54 -9.27 11.02 4.80
CA GLN A 54 -8.57 11.05 6.09
C GLN A 54 -8.69 12.43 6.73
N MET A 55 -8.53 13.50 5.96
CA MET A 55 -8.72 14.87 6.43
C MET A 55 -10.15 15.12 6.94
N GLN A 56 -11.17 14.59 6.25
CA GLN A 56 -12.58 14.74 6.62
C GLN A 56 -12.97 13.93 7.87
N ASN A 57 -12.31 12.79 8.07
CA ASN A 57 -12.54 11.90 9.22
C ASN A 57 -11.60 12.19 10.41
N LEU A 58 -10.77 13.24 10.30
CA LEU A 58 -9.77 13.53 11.33
C LEU A 58 -10.46 13.95 12.64
N PRO A 59 -10.21 13.26 13.77
CA PRO A 59 -10.73 13.69 15.06
C PRO A 59 -10.06 15.00 15.50
N GLY A 60 -10.57 15.65 16.55
CA GLY A 60 -10.01 16.93 17.02
C GLY A 60 -10.44 18.13 16.21
N ALA A 61 -11.64 18.10 15.63
CA ALA A 61 -12.25 19.32 15.08
C ALA A 61 -12.32 20.39 16.18
N GLY A 62 -11.66 21.54 15.95
CA GLY A 62 -11.63 22.66 16.90
C GLY A 62 -10.64 22.52 18.06
N THR A 63 -9.70 21.57 18.01
CA THR A 63 -8.52 21.57 18.91
C THR A 63 -7.28 22.05 18.14
N PRO A 64 -6.31 22.71 18.80
CA PRO A 64 -5.10 23.20 18.15
C PRO A 64 -4.34 22.11 17.38
N GLU A 65 -4.24 20.91 17.95
CA GLU A 65 -3.54 19.77 17.36
C GLU A 65 -4.28 19.20 16.17
N GLY A 66 -5.61 19.11 16.23
CA GLY A 66 -6.41 18.64 15.11
C GLY A 66 -6.43 19.65 13.96
N ASP A 67 -6.37 20.95 14.26
CA ASP A 67 -6.22 22.02 13.26
C ASP A 67 -4.85 21.95 12.59
N ALA A 68 -3.76 21.79 13.36
CA ALA A 68 -2.41 21.61 12.84
C ALA A 68 -2.30 20.36 11.95
N ALA A 69 -2.87 19.24 12.40
CA ALA A 69 -2.90 18.01 11.62
C ALA A 69 -3.68 18.18 10.30
N ARG A 70 -4.82 18.90 10.29
CA ARG A 70 -5.55 19.23 9.05
C ARG A 70 -4.73 20.10 8.11
N GLU A 71 -4.04 21.12 8.64
CA GLU A 71 -3.19 22.00 7.85
C GLU A 71 -2.04 21.21 7.20
N ALA A 72 -1.37 20.34 7.97
CA ALA A 72 -0.28 19.51 7.48
C ALA A 72 -0.75 18.52 6.38
N LEU A 73 -1.94 17.92 6.54
CA LEU A 73 -2.54 17.09 5.49
C LEU A 73 -2.89 17.92 4.23
N GLY A 74 -3.28 19.18 4.40
CA GLY A 74 -3.52 20.12 3.29
C GLY A 74 -2.24 20.41 2.50
N ARG A 75 -1.17 20.79 3.20
CA ARG A 75 0.17 20.99 2.61
C ARG A 75 0.67 19.73 1.89
N ALA A 76 0.43 18.56 2.48
CA ALA A 76 0.78 17.29 1.83
C ALA A 76 0.04 17.09 0.50
N GLY A 77 -1.25 17.46 0.45
CA GLY A 77 -2.04 17.39 -0.78
C GLY A 77 -1.52 18.35 -1.85
N GLU A 78 -1.26 19.61 -1.49
CA GLU A 78 -0.70 20.61 -2.40
C GLU A 78 0.65 20.16 -2.98
N ALA A 79 1.56 19.67 -2.14
CA ALA A 79 2.86 19.18 -2.59
C ALA A 79 2.76 17.93 -3.48
N MET A 80 1.78 17.05 -3.27
CA MET A 80 1.51 15.93 -4.19
C MET A 80 0.99 16.41 -5.55
N ASP A 81 0.20 17.48 -5.56
CA ASP A 81 -0.33 18.09 -6.78
C ASP A 81 0.80 18.71 -7.61
N ASP A 82 1.72 19.42 -6.94
CA ASP A 82 2.90 19.99 -7.56
C ASP A 82 3.86 18.91 -8.06
N ALA A 83 4.04 17.82 -7.30
CA ALA A 83 4.84 16.67 -7.74
C ALA A 83 4.27 16.06 -9.04
N GLU A 84 2.96 15.93 -9.15
CA GLU A 84 2.31 15.44 -10.37
C GLU A 84 2.51 16.40 -11.55
N GLN A 85 2.41 17.71 -11.32
CA GLN A 85 2.66 18.70 -12.35
C GLN A 85 4.10 18.62 -12.86
N SER A 86 5.09 18.53 -11.95
CA SER A 86 6.50 18.36 -12.31
C SER A 86 6.73 17.08 -13.12
N LEU A 87 6.07 15.96 -12.76
CA LEU A 87 6.14 14.73 -13.56
C LEU A 87 5.58 14.91 -14.97
N ARG A 88 4.49 15.68 -15.14
CA ARG A 88 3.91 15.98 -16.48
C ARG A 88 4.81 16.89 -17.32
N GLU A 89 5.70 17.65 -16.68
CA GLU A 89 6.66 18.56 -17.31
C GLU A 89 8.05 17.93 -17.49
N ASP A 90 8.19 16.61 -17.26
CA ASP A 90 9.45 15.87 -17.26
C ASP A 90 10.51 16.40 -16.25
N ASP A 91 10.07 17.17 -15.25
CA ASP A 91 10.91 17.64 -14.14
C ASP A 91 10.93 16.63 -12.99
N PHE A 92 11.72 15.58 -13.15
CA PHE A 92 11.85 14.53 -12.13
C PHE A 92 12.50 15.01 -10.84
N ALA A 93 13.37 16.02 -10.91
CA ALA A 93 14.02 16.58 -9.73
C ALA A 93 13.00 17.34 -8.88
N GLY A 94 12.24 18.25 -9.49
CA GLY A 94 11.14 18.94 -8.82
C GLY A 94 10.07 17.99 -8.30
N ALA A 95 9.73 16.95 -9.05
CA ALA A 95 8.77 15.94 -8.59
C ALA A 95 9.23 15.21 -7.32
N LEU A 96 10.53 14.90 -7.21
CA LEU A 96 11.09 14.22 -6.04
C LEU A 96 11.14 15.13 -4.81
N ASP A 97 11.48 16.41 -5.01
CA ASP A 97 11.50 17.41 -3.95
C ASP A 97 10.07 17.63 -3.40
N ASN A 98 9.10 17.86 -4.29
CA ASN A 98 7.69 18.00 -3.93
C ASN A 98 7.13 16.75 -3.22
N GLN A 99 7.51 15.55 -3.68
CA GLN A 99 7.13 14.31 -2.99
C GLN A 99 7.73 14.21 -1.58
N SER A 100 8.95 14.71 -1.39
CA SER A 100 9.62 14.73 -0.09
C SER A 100 8.92 15.68 0.89
N GLU A 101 8.53 16.87 0.40
CA GLU A 101 7.72 17.83 1.16
C GLU A 101 6.36 17.24 1.56
N ALA A 102 5.69 16.57 0.62
CA ALA A 102 4.43 15.89 0.91
C ALA A 102 4.59 14.85 2.04
N MET A 103 5.64 14.03 1.99
CA MET A 103 5.92 13.05 3.04
C MET A 103 6.27 13.70 4.39
N GLU A 104 6.96 14.83 4.38
CA GLU A 104 7.27 15.58 5.60
C GLU A 104 6.01 16.14 6.25
N ALA A 105 5.14 16.76 5.46
CA ALA A 105 3.87 17.28 5.93
C ALA A 105 2.95 16.16 6.47
N LEU A 106 2.91 14.99 5.81
CA LEU A 106 2.21 13.82 6.35
C LEU A 106 2.78 13.40 7.72
N ARG A 107 4.11 13.35 7.86
CA ARG A 107 4.76 12.99 9.14
C ARG A 107 4.47 14.00 10.24
N GLU A 108 4.42 15.29 9.91
CA GLU A 108 4.02 16.35 10.81
C GLU A 108 2.57 16.15 11.30
N GLY A 109 1.62 16.01 10.38
CA GLY A 109 0.21 15.81 10.75
C GLY A 109 -0.03 14.55 11.57
N MET A 110 0.72 13.46 11.31
CA MET A 110 0.66 12.26 12.14
C MET A 110 1.18 12.47 13.56
N ARG A 111 2.21 13.31 13.74
CA ARG A 111 2.73 13.65 15.08
C ARG A 111 1.73 14.49 15.85
N ASP A 112 1.14 15.50 15.22
CA ASP A 112 0.12 16.34 15.84
C ASP A 112 -1.10 15.52 16.28
N LEU A 113 -1.54 14.59 15.42
CA LEU A 113 -2.62 13.67 15.76
C LEU A 113 -2.25 12.72 16.91
N ALA A 114 -1.02 12.22 16.96
CA ALA A 114 -0.54 11.38 18.04
C ALA A 114 -0.53 12.13 19.38
N ASP A 115 -0.09 13.39 19.39
CA ASP A 115 -0.09 14.25 20.57
C ASP A 115 -1.52 14.52 21.04
N GLN A 116 -2.46 14.75 20.12
CA GLN A 116 -3.88 14.91 20.45
C GLN A 116 -4.48 13.65 21.10
N MET A 117 -4.13 12.46 20.60
CA MET A 117 -4.60 11.19 21.16
C MET A 117 -4.01 10.94 22.55
N ALA A 118 -2.72 11.25 22.74
CA ALA A 118 -2.07 11.14 24.04
C ALA A 118 -2.72 12.07 25.10
N GLN A 119 -3.07 13.29 24.72
CA GLN A 119 -3.76 14.24 25.59
C GLN A 119 -5.17 13.75 25.99
N GLN A 120 -5.91 13.13 25.07
CA GLN A 120 -7.23 12.56 25.37
C GLN A 120 -7.13 11.37 26.33
N GLN A 121 -6.14 10.50 26.14
CA GLN A 121 -5.93 9.34 27.00
C GLN A 121 -5.46 9.72 28.41
N GLY A 122 -4.60 10.75 28.53
CA GLY A 122 -4.17 11.30 29.82
C GLY A 122 -5.34 11.85 30.66
N GLN A 123 -6.25 12.60 30.03
CA GLN A 123 -7.43 13.16 30.70
C GLN A 123 -8.41 12.07 31.17
N GLN A 124 -8.56 10.99 30.41
CA GLN A 124 -9.44 9.87 30.78
C GLN A 124 -8.88 9.04 31.95
N GLY A 125 -7.56 8.93 32.06
CA GLY A 125 -6.88 8.29 33.20
C GLY A 125 -6.97 9.10 34.51
N GLN A 126 -6.98 10.42 34.41
CA GLN A 126 -7.09 11.30 35.59
C GLN A 126 -8.50 11.30 36.20
N GLN A 127 -9.56 11.27 35.38
CA GLN A 127 -10.94 11.19 35.89
C GLN A 127 -11.28 9.87 36.60
N GLN A 128 -10.63 8.76 36.25
CA GLN A 128 -10.76 7.49 37.00
C GLN A 128 -9.92 7.50 38.29
N GLY A 129 -8.76 8.15 38.29
CA GLY A 129 -7.92 8.28 39.49
C GLY A 129 -8.57 9.11 40.60
N GLU A 130 -9.33 10.14 40.24
CA GLU A 130 -10.02 11.01 41.22
C GLU A 130 -11.29 10.36 41.80
N GLN A 131 -11.95 9.44 41.09
CA GLN A 131 -13.09 8.67 41.63
C GLN A 131 -12.66 7.41 42.41
N GLN A 132 -11.48 6.86 42.13
CA GLN A 132 -10.97 5.66 42.82
C GLN A 132 -10.23 5.99 44.14
N GLY A 133 -9.89 7.26 44.39
CA GLY A 133 -9.27 7.70 45.65
C GLY A 133 -10.19 7.69 46.88
N GLN A 134 -11.48 7.37 46.72
CA GLN A 134 -12.47 7.47 47.79
C GLN A 134 -13.20 6.16 48.12
N ASN A 135 -12.91 5.04 47.43
CA ASN A 135 -13.63 3.79 47.69
C ASN A 135 -12.78 2.53 47.42
N GLN A 136 -12.60 1.73 48.48
CA GLN A 136 -12.22 0.30 48.48
C GLN A 136 -10.70 0.03 48.29
N GLY A 137 -9.94 -0.45 49.28
CA GLY A 137 -10.33 -1.26 50.42
C GLY A 137 -10.56 -2.73 50.02
N GLY A 138 -9.47 -3.45 49.69
CA GLY A 138 -9.38 -4.91 49.76
C GLY A 138 -9.92 -5.70 48.55
N GLY A 139 -9.02 -6.38 47.83
CA GLY A 139 -9.41 -7.43 46.89
C GLY A 139 -8.34 -7.76 45.84
N ASN A 140 -7.49 -8.74 46.18
CA ASN A 140 -6.49 -9.43 45.36
C ASN A 140 -6.59 -9.29 43.83
N ARG A 141 -5.96 -8.26 43.27
CA ARG A 141 -5.67 -8.13 41.85
C ARG A 141 -4.16 -7.92 41.71
N ASP A 142 -3.49 -8.87 41.03
CA ASP A 142 -2.05 -8.80 40.83
C ASP A 142 -1.67 -7.52 40.06
N PRO A 143 -0.53 -6.86 40.38
CA PRO A 143 -0.07 -5.62 39.75
C PRO A 143 0.06 -5.63 38.22
N LEU A 144 -0.05 -6.78 37.55
CA LEU A 144 -0.04 -6.86 36.08
C LEU A 144 -1.42 -7.07 35.42
N GLY A 145 -2.52 -7.08 36.19
CA GLY A 145 -3.88 -6.94 35.67
C GLY A 145 -4.33 -7.98 34.63
N ARG A 146 -3.76 -9.19 34.63
CA ARG A 146 -4.08 -10.23 33.64
C ARG A 146 -5.05 -11.26 34.20
N ASP A 147 -6.20 -11.42 33.55
CA ASP A 147 -7.08 -12.59 33.73
C ASP A 147 -6.47 -13.82 33.05
N VAL A 148 -6.54 -14.96 33.73
CA VAL A 148 -6.04 -16.26 33.24
C VAL A 148 -7.17 -17.04 32.56
N GLY A 149 -6.96 -17.36 31.28
CA GLY A 149 -7.70 -18.37 30.49
C GLY A 149 -9.00 -17.84 29.84
N GLU A 150 -9.41 -18.25 28.65
CA GLU A 150 -8.99 -19.33 27.77
C GLU A 150 -9.65 -19.08 26.38
N ASN A 151 -8.88 -19.28 25.30
CA ASN A 151 -9.27 -19.47 23.90
C ASN A 151 -10.71 -19.15 23.41
N GLY A 152 -10.82 -18.20 22.47
CA GLY A 152 -11.84 -18.26 21.42
C GLY A 152 -12.21 -16.91 20.78
N ARG A 153 -12.02 -16.84 19.44
CA ARG A 153 -12.45 -15.80 18.46
C ARG A 153 -11.33 -14.80 18.14
N ILE A 154 -10.41 -15.10 17.22
CA ILE A 154 -10.54 -14.97 15.76
C ILE A 154 -11.17 -13.65 15.34
N GLY A 155 -10.30 -12.78 14.79
CA GLY A 155 -10.63 -11.84 13.73
C GLY A 155 -10.86 -10.40 14.17
N THR A 156 -9.78 -9.65 14.46
CA THR A 156 -9.63 -8.21 14.09
C THR A 156 -8.30 -7.58 14.52
N ASP A 157 -7.48 -8.22 15.38
CA ASP A 157 -6.18 -7.66 15.82
C ASP A 157 -4.99 -7.99 14.90
N GLU A 158 -5.09 -9.06 14.11
CA GLU A 158 -3.95 -9.61 13.33
C GLU A 158 -3.61 -8.79 12.06
N ASN A 159 -4.43 -7.78 11.73
CA ASN A 159 -4.22 -6.93 10.55
C ASN A 159 -3.54 -5.58 10.92
N LEU A 160 -3.64 -5.14 12.18
CA LEU A 160 -3.00 -3.92 12.66
C LEU A 160 -1.57 -4.16 13.15
N LEU A 161 -1.26 -5.35 13.68
CA LEU A 161 0.12 -5.76 14.00
C LEU A 161 0.95 -6.13 12.76
N GLN A 162 0.31 -6.27 11.59
CA GLN A 162 0.96 -6.69 10.36
C GLN A 162 1.97 -5.64 9.84
N GLY A 163 1.78 -4.34 10.11
CA GLY A 163 2.72 -3.30 9.67
C GLY A 163 4.12 -3.47 10.26
N GLU A 164 4.26 -3.52 11.59
CA GLU A 164 5.56 -3.74 12.25
C GLU A 164 6.11 -5.16 12.05
N ASP A 165 5.25 -6.17 11.90
CA ASP A 165 5.67 -7.56 11.67
C ASP A 165 6.16 -7.76 10.23
N VAL A 166 5.55 -7.10 9.24
CA VAL A 166 5.98 -7.16 7.85
C VAL A 166 7.37 -6.56 7.67
N TYR A 167 7.69 -5.43 8.30
CA TYR A 167 9.05 -4.86 8.23
C TYR A 167 10.09 -5.73 8.93
N ARG A 168 9.75 -6.37 10.05
CA ARG A 168 10.63 -7.34 10.73
C ARG A 168 10.86 -8.57 9.87
N ARG A 169 9.79 -9.15 9.32
CA ARG A 169 9.85 -10.32 8.43
C ARG A 169 10.59 -10.04 7.13
N ALA A 170 10.44 -8.85 6.56
CA ALA A 170 11.18 -8.42 5.38
C ALA A 170 12.69 -8.31 5.68
N ARG A 171 13.08 -7.79 6.86
CA ARG A 171 14.48 -7.77 7.30
C ARG A 171 15.05 -9.16 7.49
N GLU A 172 14.32 -10.04 8.18
CA GLU A 172 14.74 -11.44 8.37
C GLU A 172 14.95 -12.16 7.03
N LEU A 173 14.06 -11.93 6.06
CA LEU A 173 14.18 -12.51 4.73
C LEU A 173 15.38 -11.96 3.96
N LEU A 174 15.61 -10.64 3.99
CA LEU A 174 16.76 -10.01 3.36
C LEU A 174 18.09 -10.48 3.97
N ASP A 175 18.15 -10.66 5.29
CA ASP A 175 19.33 -11.15 6.00
C ASP A 175 19.64 -12.62 5.62
N GLU A 176 18.61 -13.46 5.50
CA GLU A 176 18.77 -14.84 5.04
C GLU A 176 19.24 -14.91 3.58
N ILE A 177 18.73 -14.03 2.70
CA ILE A 177 19.18 -13.94 1.30
C ILE A 177 20.66 -13.49 1.25
N ARG A 178 21.05 -12.46 2.01
CA ARG A 178 22.46 -12.00 2.08
C ARG A 178 23.40 -13.10 2.56
N LYS A 179 23.02 -13.79 3.64
CA LYS A 179 23.78 -14.92 4.18
C LYS A 179 24.00 -16.01 3.13
N ARG A 180 22.93 -16.45 2.45
CA ARG A 180 23.00 -17.49 1.41
C ARG A 180 23.75 -17.05 0.16
N SER A 181 23.69 -15.77 -0.20
CA SER A 181 24.43 -15.22 -1.34
C SER A 181 25.95 -15.26 -1.16
N GLY A 182 26.44 -15.38 0.08
CA GLY A 182 27.85 -15.53 0.43
C GLY A 182 28.33 -16.99 0.57
N GLU A 183 27.43 -17.98 0.50
CA GLU A 183 27.77 -19.40 0.63
C GLU A 183 28.35 -19.93 -0.70
N GLN A 184 29.68 -20.07 -0.77
CA GLN A 184 30.40 -20.48 -2.01
C GLN A 184 30.06 -21.91 -2.47
N GLU A 185 29.52 -22.76 -1.60
CA GLU A 185 29.17 -24.15 -1.91
C GLU A 185 27.80 -24.30 -2.61
N ARG A 186 27.04 -23.20 -2.78
CA ARG A 186 25.74 -23.25 -3.46
C ARG A 186 25.88 -23.30 -4.99
N PRO A 187 24.91 -23.92 -5.68
CA PRO A 187 24.86 -23.90 -7.15
C PRO A 187 24.91 -22.48 -7.70
N THR A 188 25.68 -22.26 -8.76
CA THR A 188 25.92 -20.93 -9.34
C THR A 188 24.62 -20.24 -9.78
N GLU A 189 23.68 -20.99 -10.32
CA GLU A 189 22.35 -20.50 -10.74
C GLU A 189 21.54 -19.95 -9.56
N GLU A 190 21.64 -20.57 -8.38
CA GLU A 190 20.95 -20.12 -7.17
C GLU A 190 21.59 -18.85 -6.61
N LEU A 191 22.93 -18.75 -6.64
CA LEU A 191 23.65 -17.54 -6.24
C LEU A 191 23.30 -16.33 -7.11
N GLU A 192 23.16 -16.53 -8.43
CA GLU A 192 22.73 -15.46 -9.34
C GLU A 192 21.29 -15.01 -9.07
N TYR A 193 20.38 -15.96 -8.78
CA TYR A 193 19.01 -15.64 -8.41
C TYR A 193 18.94 -14.80 -7.12
N LEU A 194 19.72 -15.17 -6.09
CA LEU A 194 19.77 -14.43 -4.83
C LEU A 194 20.38 -13.03 -4.99
N ARG A 195 21.42 -12.87 -5.83
CA ARG A 195 22.00 -11.55 -6.14
C ARG A 195 21.02 -10.64 -6.85
N ARG A 196 20.33 -11.12 -7.89
CA ARG A 196 19.28 -10.35 -8.59
C ARG A 196 18.15 -9.94 -7.67
N LEU A 197 17.81 -10.78 -6.68
CA LEU A 197 16.79 -10.47 -5.70
C LEU A 197 17.25 -9.34 -4.77
N LEU A 198 18.51 -9.34 -4.34
CA LEU A 198 19.09 -8.24 -3.54
C LEU A 198 19.23 -6.93 -4.32
N ASP A 199 19.45 -6.97 -5.63
CA ASP A 199 19.56 -5.75 -6.45
C ASP A 199 18.20 -5.07 -6.71
N ARG A 200 17.08 -5.78 -6.47
CA ARG A 200 15.71 -5.29 -6.74
C ARG A 200 15.07 -4.61 -5.53
N PHE A 201 15.62 -4.80 -4.34
CA PHE A 201 15.12 -4.24 -3.07
C PHE A 201 16.16 -3.29 -2.47
#